data_AF-A0A7S1Y2G9-F1
#
_entry.id   AF-A0A7S1Y2G9-F1
#
_cell.length_a   1.000
_cell.length_b   1.000
_cell.length_c   1.000
_cell.angle_alpha   90.00
_cell.angle_beta   90.00
_cell.angle_gamma   90.00
#
_symmetry.space_group_name_H-M   'P 1'
#
loop_
_entity.id
_entity.type
_entity.pdbx_description
1 polymer ?
#
loop_
_entity_poly.entity_id
_entity_poly.type
_entity_poly.pdbx_seq_one_letter_code
_entity_poly.pdbx_strand_id
1 'polypeptide(L)'
;AENTLTNIQIKMSLSSRVAVLGANGAGKTTLVKMIVGETTPSNLGRCKFYIHPNLRVAYVAQHAFHHVEIHINDSPVNYIQWRFKDGYDREKMESEGYRISAEEQQAIDDFQLEGIWSRRQRAGKTEYEVKKRNVREKDNKYYTKEELLAKGFERLLKQTDEKIAAREAGLDLRPVTTSEIQKHLDDFGLAQEFGTYGKIRGLSGGQKVKLVLAAAMWTNPHLLIMDEPTNYLDREALGA
;
A
#
# COMPACT_ATOMS: atom_id res chain seq x y z
N ALA A 1 -18.56 -20.79 -9.92
CA ALA A 1 -17.41 -20.48 -9.06
C ALA A 1 -17.89 -20.58 -7.61
N GLU A 2 -17.16 -21.29 -6.75
CA GLU A 2 -17.46 -21.33 -5.32
C GLU A 2 -17.03 -20.02 -4.66
N ASN A 3 -17.86 -19.47 -3.78
CA ASN A 3 -17.53 -18.22 -3.08
C ASN A 3 -16.47 -18.49 -2.02
N THR A 4 -15.27 -17.92 -2.16
CA THR A 4 -14.17 -18.09 -1.21
C THR A 4 -14.49 -17.60 0.20
N LEU A 5 -15.33 -16.57 0.33
CA LEU A 5 -15.79 -16.02 1.60
C LEU A 5 -17.32 -15.89 1.57
N THR A 6 -17.98 -16.31 2.65
CA THR A 6 -19.45 -16.21 2.78
C THR A 6 -19.83 -15.74 4.19
N ASN A 7 -20.84 -14.87 4.26
CA ASN A 7 -21.43 -14.35 5.51
C ASN A 7 -20.43 -13.84 6.57
N ILE A 8 -19.40 -13.11 6.14
CA ILE A 8 -18.40 -12.53 7.03
C ILE A 8 -18.93 -11.25 7.67
N GLN A 9 -18.84 -11.15 9.00
CA GLN A 9 -19.12 -9.92 9.76
C GLN A 9 -17.89 -9.58 10.60
N ILE A 10 -17.23 -8.46 10.26
CA ILE A 10 -16.05 -7.98 10.98
C ILE A 10 -16.12 -6.45 11.10
N LYS A 11 -15.70 -5.93 12.25
CA LYS A 11 -15.48 -4.50 12.48
C LYS A 11 -14.13 -4.32 13.13
N MET A 12 -13.33 -3.40 12.59
CA MET A 12 -12.02 -3.04 13.12
C MET A 12 -11.99 -1.56 13.48
N SER A 13 -11.24 -1.22 14.51
CA SER A 13 -11.04 0.13 15.02
C SER A 13 -9.58 0.30 15.45
N LEU A 14 -9.16 1.52 15.81
CA LEU A 14 -7.77 1.80 16.19
C LEU A 14 -7.31 1.04 17.46
N SER A 15 -8.24 0.62 18.32
CA SER A 15 -7.94 -0.19 19.51
C SER A 15 -7.95 -1.69 19.24
N SER A 16 -8.34 -2.13 18.04
CA SER A 16 -8.49 -3.55 17.73
C SER A 16 -7.14 -4.27 17.75
N ARG A 17 -7.15 -5.49 18.29
CA ARG A 17 -6.09 -6.50 18.18
C ARG A 17 -6.77 -7.78 17.72
N VAL A 18 -6.58 -8.15 16.46
CA VAL A 18 -7.34 -9.23 15.83
C VAL A 18 -6.35 -10.26 15.29
N ALA A 19 -6.60 -11.53 15.60
CA ALA A 19 -5.91 -12.66 15.00
C ALA A 19 -6.89 -13.42 14.11
N VAL A 20 -6.54 -13.62 12.84
CA VAL A 20 -7.33 -14.43 11.90
C VAL A 20 -6.75 -15.85 11.89
N LEU A 21 -7.48 -16.79 12.48
CA LEU A 21 -7.06 -18.18 12.62
C LEU A 21 -7.88 -19.09 11.70
N GLY A 22 -7.26 -20.13 11.17
CA GLY A 22 -7.93 -21.12 10.32
C GLY A 22 -6.95 -21.97 9.52
N ALA A 23 -7.45 -23.03 8.89
CA ALA A 23 -6.66 -23.90 8.02
C ALA A 23 -6.16 -23.16 6.76
N ASN A 24 -5.17 -23.73 6.08
CA ASN A 24 -4.73 -23.23 4.78
C ASN A 24 -5.84 -23.40 3.75
N GLY A 25 -6.04 -22.41 2.88
CA GLY A 25 -7.15 -22.40 1.92
C GLY A 25 -8.51 -21.94 2.46
N ALA A 26 -8.64 -21.66 3.77
CA ALA A 26 -9.89 -21.19 4.37
C ALA A 26 -10.32 -19.75 3.99
N GLY A 27 -9.58 -19.09 3.09
CA GLY A 27 -9.88 -17.72 2.66
C GLY A 27 -9.26 -16.60 3.52
N LYS A 28 -8.33 -16.91 4.44
CA LYS A 28 -7.63 -15.91 5.30
C LYS A 28 -6.98 -14.79 4.47
N THR A 29 -6.13 -15.17 3.51
CA THR A 29 -5.46 -14.22 2.62
C THR A 29 -6.47 -13.46 1.75
N THR A 30 -7.56 -14.09 1.33
CA THR A 30 -8.63 -13.39 0.59
C THR A 30 -9.30 -12.31 1.44
N LEU A 31 -9.54 -12.57 2.73
CA LEU A 31 -10.08 -11.58 3.66
C LEU A 31 -9.09 -10.42 3.84
N VAL A 32 -7.80 -10.73 4.01
CA VAL A 32 -6.73 -9.72 4.10
C VAL A 32 -6.66 -8.85 2.84
N LYS A 33 -6.65 -9.47 1.65
CA LYS A 33 -6.68 -8.78 0.35
C LYS A 33 -7.88 -7.84 0.20
N MET A 34 -9.04 -8.21 0.74
CA MET A 34 -10.19 -7.31 0.79
C MET A 34 -9.95 -6.10 1.71
N ILE A 35 -9.36 -6.29 2.89
CA ILE A 35 -9.09 -5.20 3.84
C ILE A 35 -8.04 -4.22 3.28
N VAL A 36 -7.01 -4.70 2.59
CA VAL A 36 -5.96 -3.84 1.99
C VAL A 36 -6.38 -3.18 0.66
N GLY A 37 -7.58 -3.50 0.15
CA GLY A 37 -8.14 -2.92 -1.08
C GLY A 37 -7.65 -3.56 -2.38
N GLU A 38 -6.94 -4.70 -2.30
CA GLU A 38 -6.49 -5.45 -3.47
C GLU A 38 -7.64 -6.20 -4.14
N THR A 39 -8.67 -6.59 -3.40
CA THR A 39 -9.86 -7.29 -3.91
C THR A 39 -11.14 -6.66 -3.37
N THR A 40 -12.20 -6.64 -4.17
CA THR A 40 -13.53 -6.16 -3.73
C THR A 40 -14.52 -7.32 -3.58
N PRO A 41 -15.50 -7.23 -2.66
CA PRO A 41 -16.58 -8.19 -2.58
C PRO A 41 -17.35 -8.29 -3.91
N SER A 42 -17.68 -9.50 -4.35
CA SER A 42 -18.48 -9.72 -5.57
C SER A 42 -19.93 -9.25 -5.45
N ASN A 43 -20.41 -8.99 -4.23
CA ASN A 43 -21.78 -8.67 -3.89
C ASN A 43 -21.93 -7.31 -3.19
N LEU A 44 -21.18 -6.29 -3.61
CA LEU A 44 -21.20 -4.93 -3.01
C LEU A 44 -22.62 -4.36 -2.79
N GLY A 45 -23.59 -4.64 -3.67
CA GLY A 45 -24.98 -4.20 -3.50
C GLY A 45 -25.73 -4.83 -2.32
N ARG A 46 -25.23 -5.91 -1.73
CA ARG A 46 -25.81 -6.62 -0.57
C ARG A 46 -24.86 -6.67 0.65
N CYS A 47 -23.61 -6.24 0.46
CA CYS A 47 -22.58 -6.27 1.48
C CYS A 47 -22.31 -4.84 2.00
N LYS A 48 -22.35 -4.66 3.33
CA LYS A 48 -21.91 -3.40 3.95
C LYS A 48 -20.38 -3.41 4.06
N PHE A 49 -19.70 -3.00 2.99
CA PHE A 49 -18.25 -2.88 2.95
C PHE A 49 -17.85 -1.40 3.00
N TYR A 50 -17.17 -0.99 4.08
CA TYR A 50 -16.76 0.38 4.30
C TYR A 50 -15.36 0.43 4.90
N ILE A 51 -14.48 1.18 4.25
CA ILE A 51 -13.15 1.54 4.73
C ILE A 51 -13.11 3.07 4.76
N HIS A 52 -12.67 3.63 5.89
CA HIS A 52 -12.57 5.09 6.01
C HIS A 52 -11.54 5.64 5.00
N PRO A 53 -11.85 6.71 4.23
CA PRO A 53 -10.98 7.19 3.14
C PRO A 53 -9.55 7.55 3.57
N ASN A 54 -9.38 8.03 4.80
CA ASN A 54 -8.06 8.41 5.35
C ASN A 54 -7.41 7.26 6.15
N LEU A 55 -7.93 6.04 6.08
CA LEU A 55 -7.33 4.90 6.76
C LEU A 55 -6.06 4.47 6.03
N ARG A 56 -4.89 4.74 6.62
CA ARG A 56 -3.63 4.18 6.16
C ARG A 56 -3.48 2.76 6.67
N VAL A 57 -3.36 1.82 5.75
CA VAL A 57 -3.14 0.40 6.04
C VAL A 57 -1.73 0.03 5.58
N ALA A 58 -0.92 -0.47 6.49
CA ALA A 58 0.34 -1.11 6.17
C ALA A 58 0.12 -2.62 6.11
N TYR A 59 0.62 -3.25 5.06
CA TYR A 59 0.50 -4.68 4.83
C TYR A 59 1.88 -5.30 4.74
N VAL A 60 2.18 -6.22 5.66
CA VAL A 60 3.34 -7.09 5.62
C VAL A 60 2.87 -8.43 5.06
N ALA A 61 3.05 -8.60 3.76
CA ALA A 61 2.69 -9.82 3.06
C ALA A 61 3.59 -10.99 3.47
N GLN A 62 3.11 -12.21 3.27
CA GLN A 62 3.90 -13.44 3.46
C GLN A 62 5.23 -13.36 2.67
N HIS A 63 5.21 -12.81 1.45
CA HIS A 63 6.41 -12.64 0.61
C HIS A 63 7.11 -11.28 0.79
N ALA A 64 6.93 -10.55 1.89
CA ALA A 64 7.56 -9.25 2.11
C ALA A 64 9.10 -9.30 1.98
N PHE A 65 9.72 -10.45 2.28
CA PHE A 65 11.15 -10.65 2.08
C PHE A 65 11.59 -10.64 0.63
N HIS A 66 10.72 -11.01 -0.32
CA HIS A 66 11.06 -10.98 -1.75
C HIS A 66 11.41 -9.56 -2.21
N HIS A 67 10.70 -8.54 -1.73
CA HIS A 67 11.01 -7.14 -2.04
C HIS A 67 12.36 -6.72 -1.45
N VAL A 68 12.66 -7.17 -0.23
CA VAL A 68 13.96 -6.93 0.41
C VAL A 68 15.10 -7.66 -0.31
N GLU A 69 14.83 -8.87 -0.84
CA GLU A 69 15.78 -9.67 -1.62
C GLU A 69 16.12 -9.06 -2.97
N ILE A 70 15.20 -8.35 -3.62
CA ILE A 70 15.51 -7.59 -4.84
C ILE A 70 16.54 -6.48 -4.53
N HIS A 71 16.48 -5.90 -3.32
CA HIS A 71 17.34 -4.80 -2.87
C HIS A 71 18.55 -5.29 -2.05
N ILE A 72 18.97 -6.55 -2.21
CA ILE A 72 19.99 -7.17 -1.33
C ILE A 72 21.33 -6.42 -1.30
N ASN A 73 21.63 -5.67 -2.37
CA ASN A 73 22.86 -4.92 -2.53
C ASN A 73 22.80 -3.49 -1.98
N ASP A 74 21.61 -3.01 -1.64
CA ASP A 74 21.37 -1.70 -1.05
C ASP A 74 21.53 -1.74 0.47
N SER A 75 21.74 -0.57 1.06
CA SER A 75 21.60 -0.41 2.51
C SER A 75 20.11 -0.35 2.88
N PRO A 76 19.73 -0.75 4.11
CA PRO A 76 18.37 -0.56 4.62
C PRO A 76 17.85 0.87 4.47
N VAL A 77 18.70 1.88 4.68
CA VAL A 77 18.35 3.29 4.44
C VAL A 77 17.99 3.52 2.97
N ASN A 78 18.82 3.05 2.03
CA ASN A 78 18.57 3.23 0.60
C ASN A 78 17.29 2.53 0.15
N TYR A 79 16.98 1.36 0.72
CA TYR A 79 15.72 0.66 0.44
C TYR A 79 14.49 1.47 0.87
N ILE A 80 14.47 1.99 2.12
CA ILE A 80 13.36 2.85 2.58
C ILE A 80 13.30 4.14 1.75
N GLN A 81 14.45 4.73 1.43
CA GLN A 81 14.51 5.93 0.60
C GLN A 81 13.94 5.68 -0.80
N TRP A 82 14.29 4.57 -1.44
CA TRP A 82 13.72 4.15 -2.72
C TRP A 82 12.21 3.93 -2.64
N ARG A 83 11.75 3.26 -1.57
CA ARG A 83 10.35 2.90 -1.37
C ARG A 83 9.44 4.13 -1.19
N PHE A 84 9.93 5.18 -0.54
CA PHE A 84 9.13 6.35 -0.16
C PHE A 84 9.56 7.67 -0.79
N LYS A 85 10.47 7.64 -1.78
CA LYS A 85 11.04 8.84 -2.42
C LYS A 85 9.99 9.83 -2.91
N ASP A 86 8.89 9.33 -3.45
CA ASP A 86 7.85 10.11 -4.11
C ASP A 86 6.70 10.49 -3.15
N GLY A 87 6.86 10.28 -1.83
CA GLY A 87 5.84 10.60 -0.82
C GLY A 87 4.71 9.58 -0.70
N TYR A 88 4.81 8.43 -1.37
CA TYR A 88 3.90 7.29 -1.27
C TYR A 88 4.68 5.98 -1.23
N ASP A 89 4.02 4.90 -0.82
CA ASP A 89 4.62 3.56 -0.79
C ASP A 89 4.72 2.97 -2.20
N ARG A 90 5.91 2.99 -2.79
CA ARG A 90 6.18 2.45 -4.12
C ARG A 90 5.92 0.95 -4.22
N GLU A 91 6.24 0.19 -3.18
CA GLU A 91 6.05 -1.26 -3.15
C GLU A 91 4.56 -1.60 -3.28
N LYS A 92 3.71 -0.82 -2.60
CA LYS A 92 2.25 -0.94 -2.72
C LYS A 92 1.77 -0.64 -4.14
N MET A 93 2.33 0.36 -4.82
CA MET A 93 1.98 0.69 -6.22
C MET A 93 2.37 -0.40 -7.21
N GLU A 94 3.42 -1.16 -6.89
CA GLU A 94 3.93 -2.27 -7.71
C GLU A 94 3.21 -3.61 -7.42
N SER A 95 2.36 -3.67 -6.38
CA SER A 95 1.60 -4.87 -6.04
C SER A 95 0.53 -5.21 -7.08
N GLU A 96 0.11 -6.48 -7.12
CA GLU A 96 -0.86 -7.00 -8.09
C GLU A 96 -2.16 -6.18 -8.13
N GLY A 97 -2.63 -5.69 -6.97
CA GLY A 97 -3.87 -4.92 -6.86
C GLY A 97 -3.79 -3.47 -7.36
N TYR A 98 -2.58 -2.93 -7.54
CA TYR A 98 -2.33 -1.53 -7.91
C TYR A 98 -1.60 -1.38 -9.24
N ARG A 99 -0.81 -2.37 -9.67
CA ARG A 99 -0.01 -2.30 -10.91
C ARG A 99 -0.92 -2.18 -12.13
N ILE A 100 -0.81 -1.11 -12.91
CA ILE A 100 -1.60 -0.89 -14.14
C ILE A 100 -1.46 -2.08 -15.11
N SER A 101 -2.59 -2.61 -15.59
CA SER A 101 -2.59 -3.73 -16.55
C SER A 101 -2.24 -3.25 -17.97
N ALA A 102 -1.91 -4.16 -18.88
CA ALA A 102 -1.64 -3.79 -20.26
C ALA A 102 -2.89 -3.21 -20.95
N GLU A 103 -4.06 -3.77 -20.64
CA GLU A 103 -5.35 -3.30 -21.16
C GLU A 103 -5.70 -1.91 -20.61
N GLU A 104 -5.47 -1.67 -19.32
CA GLU A 104 -5.68 -0.35 -18.71
C GLU A 104 -4.68 0.68 -19.24
N GLN A 105 -3.42 0.29 -19.45
CA GLN A 105 -2.41 1.16 -20.08
C GLN A 105 -2.83 1.56 -21.49
N GLN A 106 -3.34 0.63 -22.29
CA GLN A 106 -3.87 0.95 -23.62
C GLN A 106 -5.05 1.93 -23.54
N ALA A 107 -5.98 1.73 -22.60
CA ALA A 107 -7.10 2.64 -22.39
C ALA A 107 -6.65 4.05 -21.97
N ILE A 108 -5.59 4.16 -21.15
CA ILE A 108 -4.96 5.42 -20.73
C ILE A 108 -4.39 6.16 -21.94
N ASP A 109 -3.68 5.43 -22.81
CA ASP A 109 -3.05 5.98 -24.01
C ASP A 109 -4.10 6.41 -25.06
N ASP A 110 -5.12 5.58 -25.31
CA ASP A 110 -6.23 5.91 -26.21
C ASP A 110 -7.01 7.14 -25.73
N PHE A 111 -7.15 7.28 -24.41
CA PHE A 111 -7.80 8.44 -23.82
C PHE A 111 -6.93 9.71 -23.83
N GLN A 112 -5.66 9.59 -24.23
CA GLN A 112 -4.64 10.63 -24.19
C GLN A 112 -4.50 11.22 -22.78
N LEU A 113 -4.57 10.36 -21.77
CA LEU A 113 -4.45 10.78 -20.39
C LEU A 113 -3.00 11.21 -20.10
N GLU A 114 -2.85 12.36 -19.45
CA GLU A 114 -1.59 12.81 -18.87
C GLU A 114 -1.56 12.52 -17.37
N GLY A 115 -2.68 12.75 -16.68
CA GLY A 115 -2.82 12.38 -15.27
C GLY A 115 -4.11 12.86 -14.65
N ILE A 116 -4.31 12.48 -13.39
CA ILE A 116 -5.38 13.00 -12.53
C ILE A 116 -4.76 13.98 -11.53
N TRP A 117 -5.22 15.22 -11.56
CA TRP A 117 -4.56 16.34 -10.86
C TRP A 117 -5.17 16.62 -9.50
N SER A 118 -6.49 16.46 -9.38
CA SER A 118 -7.21 16.73 -8.14
C SER A 118 -8.45 15.85 -8.02
N ARG A 119 -8.99 15.79 -6.80
CA ARG A 119 -10.24 15.11 -6.44
C ARG A 119 -11.10 16.07 -5.65
N ARG A 120 -12.42 16.09 -5.91
CA ARG A 120 -13.39 16.88 -5.15
C ARG A 120 -14.67 16.11 -4.89
N GLN A 121 -15.42 16.55 -3.89
CA GLN A 121 -16.80 16.11 -3.66
C GLN A 121 -17.76 17.14 -4.27
N ARG A 122 -18.65 16.69 -5.16
CA ARG A 122 -19.71 17.52 -5.75
C ARG A 122 -21.02 16.75 -5.78
N ALA A 123 -22.05 17.31 -5.15
CA ALA A 123 -23.39 16.69 -5.07
C ALA A 123 -23.37 15.23 -4.59
N GLY A 124 -22.51 14.91 -3.60
CA GLY A 124 -22.37 13.56 -3.04
C GLY A 124 -21.61 12.56 -3.93
N LYS A 125 -21.03 13.02 -5.04
CA LYS A 125 -20.18 12.21 -5.92
C LYS A 125 -18.74 12.68 -5.86
N THR A 126 -17.82 11.72 -5.90
CA THR A 126 -16.40 11.98 -6.08
C THR A 126 -16.12 12.27 -7.55
N GLU A 127 -15.59 13.45 -7.84
CA GLU A 127 -15.13 13.86 -9.16
C GLU A 127 -13.61 14.02 -9.17
N TYR A 128 -12.98 13.64 -10.28
CA TYR A 128 -11.54 13.70 -10.51
C TYR A 128 -11.26 14.66 -11.65
N GLU A 129 -10.33 15.59 -11.43
CA GLU A 129 -9.84 16.49 -12.46
C GLU A 129 -8.84 15.77 -13.35
N VAL A 130 -9.20 15.59 -14.61
CA VAL A 130 -8.42 14.86 -15.59
C VAL A 130 -7.70 15.82 -16.53
N LYS A 131 -6.36 15.71 -16.54
CA LYS A 131 -5.49 16.35 -17.51
C LYS A 131 -5.25 15.41 -18.69
N LYS A 132 -5.57 15.90 -19.89
CA LYS A 132 -5.21 15.22 -21.14
C LYS A 132 -3.96 15.83 -21.75
N ARG A 133 -3.22 15.00 -22.50
CA ARG A 133 -2.09 15.42 -23.31
C ARG A 133 -2.54 16.49 -24.29
N ASN A 134 -1.72 17.52 -24.47
CA ASN A 134 -1.97 18.64 -25.39
C ASN A 134 -3.23 19.49 -25.09
N VAL A 135 -3.89 19.30 -23.94
CA VAL A 135 -4.96 20.18 -23.46
C VAL A 135 -4.40 21.13 -22.42
N ARG A 136 -4.76 22.42 -22.47
CA ARG A 136 -4.28 23.40 -21.48
C ARG A 136 -4.94 23.13 -20.12
N GLU A 137 -4.25 23.45 -19.03
CA GLU A 137 -4.71 23.19 -17.66
C GLU A 137 -6.09 23.80 -17.36
N LYS A 138 -6.35 25.02 -17.83
CA LYS A 138 -7.65 25.68 -17.69
C LYS A 138 -8.82 24.95 -18.39
N ASP A 139 -8.50 24.06 -19.32
CA ASP A 139 -9.46 23.29 -20.11
C ASP A 139 -9.60 21.84 -19.57
N ASN A 140 -9.02 21.55 -18.39
CA ASN A 140 -9.19 20.28 -17.68
C ASN A 140 -10.67 20.00 -17.39
N LYS A 141 -11.04 18.71 -17.43
CA LYS A 141 -12.41 18.26 -17.22
C LYS A 141 -12.51 17.38 -15.98
N TYR A 142 -13.65 17.49 -15.31
CA TYR A 142 -13.98 16.63 -14.18
C TYR A 142 -14.79 15.43 -14.66
N TYR A 143 -14.42 14.26 -14.16
CA TYR A 143 -15.13 13.00 -14.39
C TYR A 143 -15.50 12.38 -13.06
N THR A 144 -16.68 11.78 -12.98
CA THR A 144 -17.09 10.99 -11.82
C THR A 144 -16.29 9.69 -11.73
N LYS A 145 -16.23 9.11 -10.53
CA LYS A 145 -15.60 7.78 -10.32
C LYS A 145 -16.18 6.73 -11.27
N GLU A 146 -17.50 6.72 -11.43
CA GLU A 146 -18.20 5.75 -12.28
C GLU A 146 -17.82 5.88 -13.75
N GLU A 147 -17.68 7.11 -14.26
CA GLU A 147 -17.26 7.37 -15.64
C GLU A 147 -15.82 6.91 -15.92
N LEU A 148 -14.91 7.07 -14.96
CA LEU A 148 -13.52 6.64 -15.10
C LEU A 148 -13.39 5.11 -14.96
N LEU A 149 -14.16 4.48 -14.08
CA LEU A 149 -14.25 3.02 -14.01
C LEU A 149 -14.81 2.42 -15.31
N ALA A 150 -15.83 3.04 -15.90
CA ALA A 150 -16.38 2.61 -17.18
C ALA A 150 -15.38 2.76 -18.35
N LYS A 151 -14.32 3.56 -18.18
CA LYS A 151 -13.20 3.70 -19.13
C LYS A 151 -12.05 2.72 -18.87
N GLY A 152 -12.17 1.87 -17.85
CA GLY A 152 -11.14 0.89 -17.50
C GLY A 152 -10.07 1.40 -16.53
N PHE A 153 -10.23 2.58 -15.93
CA PHE A 153 -9.20 3.20 -15.07
C PHE A 153 -9.24 2.73 -13.61
N GLU A 154 -9.46 1.43 -13.38
CA GLU A 154 -9.63 0.90 -12.03
C GLU A 154 -8.36 1.08 -11.17
N ARG A 155 -7.20 0.64 -11.65
CA ARG A 155 -5.96 0.66 -10.86
C ARG A 155 -5.37 2.06 -10.83
N LEU A 156 -5.51 2.83 -11.91
CA LEU A 156 -5.15 4.25 -11.94
C LEU A 156 -5.89 5.06 -10.87
N LEU A 157 -7.20 4.84 -10.72
CA LEU A 157 -7.98 5.49 -9.66
C LEU A 157 -7.49 5.08 -8.27
N LYS A 158 -7.23 3.78 -8.05
CA LYS A 158 -6.66 3.30 -6.77
C LYS A 158 -5.32 3.97 -6.45
N GLN A 159 -4.39 4.03 -7.42
CA GLN A 159 -3.11 4.70 -7.24
C GLN A 159 -3.27 6.20 -6.97
N THR A 160 -4.22 6.86 -7.66
CA THR A 160 -4.49 8.29 -7.48
C THR A 160 -5.03 8.57 -6.09
N ASP A 161 -6.04 7.81 -5.64
CA ASP A 161 -6.61 7.97 -4.31
C ASP A 161 -5.57 7.73 -3.22
N GLU A 162 -4.68 6.74 -3.40
CA GLU A 162 -3.59 6.46 -2.47
C GLU A 162 -2.57 7.62 -2.40
N LYS A 163 -2.17 8.18 -3.56
CA LYS A 163 -1.26 9.34 -3.61
C LYS A 163 -1.86 10.58 -2.97
N ILE A 164 -3.15 10.84 -3.22
CA ILE A 164 -3.87 11.96 -2.60
C ILE A 164 -3.95 11.74 -1.09
N ALA A 165 -4.31 10.54 -0.63
CA ALA A 165 -4.39 10.22 0.79
C ALA A 165 -3.02 10.34 1.49
N ALA A 166 -1.93 9.94 0.82
CA ALA A 166 -0.57 10.07 1.34
C ALA A 166 -0.17 11.54 1.50
N ARG A 167 -0.47 12.38 0.50
CA ARG A 167 -0.25 13.83 0.55
C ARG A 167 -1.13 14.53 1.59
N GLU A 168 -2.40 14.18 1.69
CA GLU A 168 -3.32 14.69 2.73
C GLU A 168 -2.84 14.31 4.15
N ALA A 169 -2.14 13.18 4.29
CA ALA A 169 -1.52 12.75 5.54
C ALA A 169 -0.14 13.40 5.80
N GLY A 170 0.36 14.24 4.89
CA GLY A 170 1.66 14.89 4.98
C GLY A 170 2.86 13.95 4.84
N LEU A 171 2.67 12.77 4.21
CA LEU A 171 3.75 11.81 4.02
C LEU A 171 4.78 12.30 2.98
N ASP A 172 4.35 13.14 2.05
CA ASP A 172 5.22 13.87 1.11
C ASP A 172 6.13 14.89 1.82
N LEU A 173 5.76 15.33 3.03
CA LEU A 173 6.54 16.23 3.85
C LEU A 173 7.55 15.50 4.75
N ARG A 174 7.39 14.18 4.96
CA ARG A 174 8.32 13.39 5.78
C ARG A 174 9.65 13.24 5.02
N PRO A 175 10.76 13.82 5.52
CA PRO A 175 12.02 13.79 4.79
C PRO A 175 12.58 12.37 4.67
N VAL A 176 12.85 11.91 3.46
CA VAL A 176 13.51 10.62 3.18
C VAL A 176 15.04 10.76 3.17
N THR A 177 15.57 11.55 4.10
CA THR A 177 17.03 11.73 4.25
C THR A 177 17.65 10.56 4.99
N THR A 178 18.94 10.30 4.76
CA THR A 178 19.69 9.24 5.45
C THR A 178 19.57 9.34 6.97
N SER A 179 19.68 10.55 7.53
CA SER A 179 19.60 10.77 8.98
C SER A 179 18.21 10.46 9.54
N GLU A 180 17.15 10.88 8.86
CA GLU A 180 15.78 10.67 9.33
C GLU A 180 15.38 9.18 9.24
N ILE A 181 15.78 8.52 8.15
CA ILE A 181 15.55 7.09 7.98
C ILE A 181 16.35 6.29 8.99
N GLN A 182 17.61 6.65 9.25
CA GLN A 182 18.41 5.95 10.25
C GLN A 182 17.80 6.09 11.66
N LYS A 183 17.36 7.30 12.03
CA LYS A 183 16.67 7.52 13.31
C LYS A 183 15.44 6.63 13.45
N HIS A 184 14.64 6.50 12.38
CA HIS A 184 13.50 5.57 12.36
C HIS A 184 13.95 4.11 12.47
N LEU A 185 15.03 3.70 11.82
CA LEU A 185 15.58 2.34 11.95
C LEU A 185 16.09 2.02 13.36
N ASP A 186 16.63 3.02 14.06
CA ASP A 186 17.08 2.88 15.45
C ASP A 186 15.91 2.51 16.38
N ASP A 187 14.70 3.05 16.15
CA ASP A 187 13.47 2.70 16.89
C ASP A 187 13.06 1.22 16.71
N PHE A 188 13.51 0.57 15.63
CA PHE A 188 13.31 -0.86 15.37
C PHE A 188 14.54 -1.71 15.76
N GLY A 189 15.55 -1.10 16.36
CA GLY A 189 16.79 -1.76 16.78
C GLY A 189 17.66 -2.20 15.60
N LEU A 190 17.72 -1.39 14.55
CA LEU A 190 18.65 -1.52 13.41
C LEU A 190 19.64 -0.35 13.41
N ALA A 191 20.70 -0.49 14.21
CA ALA A 191 21.75 0.51 14.37
C ALA A 191 22.43 0.91 13.05
N GLN A 192 23.10 2.07 13.07
CA GLN A 192 23.70 2.70 11.89
C GLN A 192 24.70 1.82 11.12
N GLU A 193 25.43 0.95 11.81
CA GLU A 193 26.34 -0.03 11.21
C GLU A 193 25.62 -0.97 10.23
N PHE A 194 24.37 -1.33 10.52
CA PHE A 194 23.53 -2.16 9.67
C PHE A 194 22.67 -1.31 8.74
N GLY A 195 22.10 -0.22 9.23
CA GLY A 195 21.12 0.60 8.53
C GLY A 195 21.70 1.45 7.40
N THR A 196 22.77 2.18 7.68
CA THR A 196 23.38 3.14 6.74
C THR A 196 24.53 2.51 5.97
N TYR A 197 25.45 1.86 6.68
CA TYR A 197 26.71 1.37 6.10
C TYR A 197 26.63 -0.09 5.63
N GLY A 198 25.82 -0.89 6.32
CA GLY A 198 25.58 -2.29 5.99
C GLY A 198 24.74 -2.44 4.71
N LYS A 199 24.81 -3.64 4.13
CA LYS A 199 23.94 -4.06 3.02
C LYS A 199 22.91 -5.05 3.51
N ILE A 200 21.74 -5.05 2.88
CA ILE A 200 20.63 -5.96 3.19
C ILE A 200 21.08 -7.44 3.15
N ARG A 201 21.99 -7.82 2.26
CA ARG A 201 22.55 -9.18 2.18
C ARG A 201 23.26 -9.65 3.44
N GLY A 202 23.81 -8.72 4.22
CA GLY A 202 24.53 -9.00 5.45
C GLY A 202 23.63 -9.07 6.68
N LEU A 203 22.34 -8.78 6.54
CA LEU A 203 21.39 -8.82 7.65
C LEU A 203 21.00 -10.26 7.99
N SER A 204 20.92 -10.55 9.28
CA SER A 204 20.30 -11.78 9.79
C SER A 204 18.80 -11.82 9.45
N GLY A 205 18.16 -12.99 9.59
CA GLY A 205 16.71 -13.14 9.40
C GLY A 205 15.91 -12.15 10.26
N GLY A 206 16.20 -12.11 11.57
CA GLY A 206 15.57 -11.15 12.49
C GLY A 206 15.82 -9.68 12.15
N GLN A 207 17.02 -9.33 11.66
CA GLN A 207 17.30 -7.97 11.19
C GLN A 207 16.52 -7.61 9.91
N LYS A 208 16.33 -8.56 8.98
CA LYS A 208 15.46 -8.36 7.82
C LYS A 208 14.00 -8.18 8.25
N VAL A 209 13.52 -8.92 9.25
CA VAL A 209 12.16 -8.71 9.79
C VAL A 209 12.01 -7.29 10.34
N LYS A 210 12.98 -6.82 11.14
CA LYS A 210 13.00 -5.44 11.65
C LYS A 210 12.95 -4.42 10.52
N LEU A 211 13.68 -4.65 9.43
CA LEU A 211 13.66 -3.77 8.26
C LEU A 211 12.28 -3.74 7.58
N VAL A 212 11.66 -4.91 7.38
CA VAL A 212 10.31 -4.99 6.80
C VAL A 212 9.28 -4.26 7.67
N LEU A 213 9.34 -4.47 8.99
CA LEU A 213 8.45 -3.78 9.94
C LEU A 213 8.71 -2.28 9.95
N ALA A 214 9.98 -1.86 9.96
CA ALA A 214 10.35 -0.45 9.91
C ALA A 214 9.82 0.22 8.63
N ALA A 215 10.00 -0.43 7.48
CA ALA A 215 9.49 0.08 6.21
C ALA A 215 7.95 0.16 6.21
N ALA A 216 7.25 -0.87 6.68
CA ALA A 216 5.79 -0.87 6.78
C ALA A 216 5.26 0.25 7.71
N MET A 217 6.00 0.59 8.76
CA MET A 217 5.64 1.61 9.73
C MET A 217 6.04 3.04 9.32
N TRP A 218 6.80 3.23 8.23
CA TRP A 218 7.25 4.54 7.78
C TRP A 218 6.10 5.51 7.46
N THR A 219 4.95 5.02 7.04
CA THR A 219 3.78 5.84 6.71
C THR A 219 2.86 6.12 7.90
N ASN A 220 3.30 5.79 9.12
CA ASN A 220 2.51 5.88 10.36
C ASN A 220 1.09 5.30 10.15
N PRO A 221 0.98 4.00 9.82
CA PRO A 221 -0.31 3.38 9.48
C PRO A 221 -1.27 3.36 10.66
N HIS A 222 -2.57 3.47 10.38
CA HIS A 222 -3.64 3.28 11.37
C HIS A 222 -3.93 1.81 11.63
N LEU A 223 -3.70 0.96 10.62
CA LEU A 223 -3.88 -0.47 10.68
C LEU A 223 -2.64 -1.16 10.12
N LEU A 224 -2.01 -2.02 10.93
CA LEU A 224 -0.93 -2.90 10.50
C LEU A 224 -1.49 -4.32 10.36
N ILE A 225 -1.34 -4.90 9.17
CA ILE A 225 -1.72 -6.28 8.87
C ILE A 225 -0.44 -7.06 8.60
N MET A 226 -0.29 -8.20 9.29
CA MET A 226 0.83 -9.11 9.11
C MET A 226 0.27 -10.47 8.70
N ASP A 227 0.56 -10.90 7.48
CA ASP A 227 0.16 -12.23 7.00
C ASP A 227 1.27 -13.23 7.29
N GLU A 228 0.96 -14.21 8.14
CA GLU A 228 1.89 -15.24 8.64
C GLU A 228 3.24 -14.71 9.19
N PRO A 229 3.24 -13.76 10.15
CA PRO A 229 4.47 -13.15 10.66
C PRO A 229 5.43 -14.15 11.30
N THR A 230 4.92 -15.26 11.83
CA THR A 230 5.70 -16.29 12.52
C THR A 230 6.62 -17.10 11.61
N ASN A 231 6.39 -17.10 10.28
CA ASN A 231 7.21 -17.89 9.36
C ASN A 231 8.65 -17.36 9.23
N TYR A 232 8.88 -16.11 9.62
CA TYR A 232 10.14 -15.40 9.38
C TYR A 232 10.76 -14.83 10.65
N LEU A 233 10.05 -14.90 11.77
CA LEU A 233 10.55 -14.54 13.06
C LEU A 233 11.21 -15.76 13.70
N ASP A 234 12.54 -15.76 13.77
CA ASP A 234 13.27 -16.68 14.65
C ASP A 234 12.75 -16.54 16.09
N ARG A 235 12.79 -17.62 16.89
CA ARG A 235 12.24 -17.65 18.26
C ARG A 235 12.78 -16.52 19.16
N GLU A 236 13.98 -16.00 18.90
CA GLU A 236 14.58 -14.85 19.62
C GLU A 236 13.92 -13.50 19.27
N ALA A 237 13.32 -13.36 18.09
CA ALA A 237 12.64 -12.12 17.67
C ALA A 237 11.18 -12.03 18.18
N LEU A 238 10.60 -13.16 18.61
CA LEU A 238 9.21 -13.26 19.09
C LEU A 238 9.06 -13.15 20.62
N GLY A 239 10.17 -13.15 21.37
CA GLY A 239 10.13 -13.10 22.83
C GLY A 239 11.41 -12.56 23.45
N ALA A 240 11.32 -11.33 23.95
CA ALA A 240 12.04 -10.87 25.14
C ALA A 240 11.01 -10.64 26.25
#